data_AF-A0A1H4AUA1-F1
#
_entry.id   AF-A0A1H4AUA1-F1
#
_cell.length_a   1.000
_cell.length_b   1.000
_cell.length_c   1.000
_cell.angle_alpha   90.00
_cell.angle_beta   90.00
_cell.angle_gamma   90.00
#
_symmetry.space_group_name_H-M   'P 1'
#
loop_
_entity.id
_entity.type
_entity.pdbx_description
1 polymer ?
#
loop_
_entity_poly.entity_id
_entity_poly.type
_entity_poly.pdbx_seq_one_letter_code
_entity_poly.pdbx_strand_id
1 'polypeptide(L)'
;MNHLKSWQYRALYVTVAALTLSGLLWLAWHYLWGAGAGNLPHPLEPWWMRLHGAAAFAGLFMAGVLAAAHVPQGWRMTTRSPRLRQHRAGQRRTGIVLCALGTAAVLSGYLLYYFVPENLHELMGWAHAVLGLVLALLLPLHGWRHDQSACGR
;
A
#
# COMPACT_ATOMS: atom_id res chain seq x y z
N MET A 1 3.24 12.51 20.68
CA MET A 1 3.95 12.18 19.43
C MET A 1 3.16 11.06 18.73
N ASN A 2 2.75 11.20 17.46
CA ASN A 2 1.90 10.23 16.74
C ASN A 2 2.73 9.04 16.22
N HIS A 3 3.24 8.21 17.14
CA HIS A 3 4.14 7.11 16.80
C HIS A 3 3.36 5.81 16.75
N LEU A 4 3.68 4.98 15.76
CA LEU A 4 3.19 3.61 15.71
C LEU A 4 3.85 2.79 16.82
N LYS A 5 3.08 1.90 17.45
CA LYS A 5 3.64 0.88 18.33
C LYS A 5 4.53 -0.05 17.51
N SER A 6 5.57 -0.62 18.12
CA SER A 6 6.55 -1.46 17.41
C SER A 6 5.90 -2.64 16.66
N TRP A 7 4.84 -3.22 17.21
CA TRP A 7 4.09 -4.30 16.54
C TRP A 7 3.30 -3.79 15.32
N GLN A 8 2.71 -2.58 15.39
CA GLN A 8 1.97 -1.98 14.26
C GLN A 8 2.93 -1.66 13.12
N TYR A 9 4.11 -1.13 13.46
CA TYR A 9 5.17 -0.87 12.50
C TYR A 9 5.63 -2.16 11.82
N ARG A 10 6.00 -3.19 12.61
CA ARG A 10 6.44 -4.48 12.06
C ARG A 10 5.36 -5.13 11.20
N ALA A 11 4.12 -5.20 11.69
CA ALA A 11 3.00 -5.79 10.96
C ALA A 11 2.73 -5.05 9.64
N LEU A 12 2.75 -3.71 9.64
CA LEU A 12 2.59 -2.90 8.43
C LEU A 12 3.68 -3.22 7.39
N TYR A 13 4.95 -3.21 7.78
CA TYR A 13 6.05 -3.44 6.84
C TYR A 13 6.11 -4.88 6.34
N VAL A 14 5.83 -5.86 7.19
CA VAL A 14 5.70 -7.27 6.75
C VAL A 14 4.56 -7.42 5.75
N THR A 15 3.43 -6.77 6.00
CA THR A 15 2.26 -6.83 5.10
C THR A 15 2.56 -6.17 3.76
N VAL A 16 3.18 -4.98 3.75
CA VAL A 16 3.57 -4.29 2.52
C VAL A 16 4.61 -5.09 1.74
N ALA A 17 5.59 -5.68 2.44
CA ALA A 17 6.57 -6.55 1.80
C ALA A 17 5.91 -7.79 1.19
N ALA A 18 5.00 -8.45 1.92
CA ALA A 18 4.27 -9.60 1.42
C ALA A 18 3.43 -9.27 0.18
N LEU A 19 2.68 -8.17 0.20
CA LEU A 19 1.90 -7.68 -0.95
C LEU A 19 2.79 -7.39 -2.16
N THR A 20 3.87 -6.64 -1.96
CA THR A 20 4.74 -6.20 -3.04
C THR A 20 5.50 -7.37 -3.64
N LEU A 21 6.12 -8.21 -2.81
CA LEU A 21 6.89 -9.36 -3.28
C LEU A 21 6.00 -10.40 -3.96
N SER A 22 4.84 -10.74 -3.39
CA SER A 22 3.92 -11.67 -4.03
C SER A 22 3.39 -11.15 -5.37
N GLY A 23 3.10 -9.84 -5.48
CA GLY A 23 2.67 -9.23 -6.74
C GLY A 23 3.77 -9.20 -7.80
N LEU A 24 5.00 -8.82 -7.43
CA LEU A 24 6.15 -8.82 -8.33
C LEU A 24 6.52 -10.23 -8.79
N LEU A 25 6.48 -11.19 -7.88
CA LEU A 25 6.75 -12.60 -8.21
C LEU A 25 5.67 -13.16 -9.12
N TRP A 26 4.39 -12.80 -8.90
CA TRP A 26 3.33 -13.16 -9.84
C TRP A 26 3.57 -12.57 -11.23
N LEU A 27 3.87 -11.27 -11.33
CA LEU A 27 4.15 -10.60 -12.62
C LEU A 27 5.34 -11.24 -13.34
N ALA A 28 6.44 -11.49 -12.63
CA ALA A 28 7.62 -12.14 -13.18
C ALA A 28 7.26 -13.52 -13.74
N TRP A 29 6.51 -14.31 -12.97
CA TRP A 29 6.10 -15.63 -13.41
C TRP A 29 5.16 -15.60 -14.62
N HIS A 30 4.16 -14.73 -14.57
CA HIS A 30 3.15 -14.58 -15.61
C HIS A 30 3.75 -14.11 -16.95
N TYR A 31 4.63 -13.10 -16.93
CA TYR A 31 5.16 -12.49 -18.14
C TYR A 31 6.50 -13.05 -18.63
N LEU A 32 7.29 -13.73 -17.79
CA LEU A 32 8.57 -14.33 -18.23
C LEU A 32 8.43 -15.81 -18.61
N TRP A 33 7.52 -16.56 -17.96
CA TRP A 33 7.39 -18.00 -18.17
C TRP A 33 5.96 -18.48 -18.44
N GLY A 34 4.95 -17.76 -17.96
CA GLY A 34 3.56 -18.19 -17.93
C GLY A 34 2.70 -17.67 -19.08
N ALA A 35 1.42 -17.47 -18.77
CA ALA A 35 0.39 -17.15 -19.76
C ALA A 35 0.64 -15.81 -20.47
N GLY A 36 1.19 -14.81 -19.77
CA GLY A 36 1.56 -13.52 -20.35
C GLY A 36 2.71 -13.60 -21.36
N ALA A 37 3.46 -14.70 -21.39
CA ALA A 37 4.50 -14.97 -22.39
C ALA A 37 3.96 -15.78 -23.61
N GLY A 38 2.65 -16.04 -23.68
CA GLY A 38 2.04 -16.89 -24.70
C GLY A 38 2.16 -18.40 -24.43
N ASN A 39 2.60 -18.78 -23.22
CA ASN A 39 2.68 -20.18 -22.79
C ASN A 39 1.42 -20.60 -22.01
N LEU A 40 1.38 -21.86 -21.55
CA LEU A 40 0.41 -22.27 -20.54
C LEU A 40 0.70 -21.55 -19.20
N PRO A 41 -0.33 -21.29 -18.36
CA PRO A 41 -0.11 -20.71 -17.04
C PRO A 41 0.88 -21.54 -16.22
N HIS A 42 1.87 -20.89 -15.62
CA HIS A 42 2.85 -21.61 -14.83
C HIS A 42 2.23 -22.05 -13.49
N PRO A 43 2.51 -23.29 -13.01
CA PRO A 43 1.98 -23.82 -11.74
C PRO A 43 2.14 -22.97 -10.46
N LEU A 44 3.00 -21.96 -10.44
CA LEU A 44 3.23 -21.10 -9.27
C LEU A 44 2.37 -19.83 -9.30
N GLU A 45 1.79 -19.46 -10.45
CA GLU A 45 0.92 -18.27 -10.55
C GLU A 45 -0.23 -18.31 -9.52
N PRO A 46 -0.95 -19.43 -9.31
CA PRO A 46 -2.03 -19.48 -8.32
C PRO A 46 -1.53 -19.31 -6.89
N TRP A 47 -0.30 -19.75 -6.59
CA TRP A 47 0.27 -19.65 -5.24
C TRP A 47 0.64 -18.21 -4.89
N TRP A 48 1.24 -17.47 -5.83
CA TRP A 48 1.53 -16.06 -5.64
C TRP A 48 0.25 -15.24 -5.49
N MET A 49 -0.80 -15.54 -6.25
CA MET A 49 -2.11 -14.89 -6.09
C MET A 49 -2.78 -15.20 -4.75
N ARG A 50 -2.71 -16.45 -4.26
CA ARG A 50 -3.22 -16.82 -2.92
C ARG A 50 -2.49 -16.07 -1.82
N LEU A 51 -1.16 -16.01 -1.88
CA LEU A 51 -0.36 -15.26 -0.91
C LEU A 51 -0.69 -13.76 -0.96
N HIS A 52 -0.83 -13.20 -2.17
CA HIS A 52 -1.19 -11.80 -2.36
C HIS A 52 -2.58 -11.49 -1.78
N GLY A 53 -3.58 -12.33 -2.07
CA GLY A 53 -4.92 -12.23 -1.52
C GLY A 53 -4.93 -12.30 0.02
N ALA A 54 -4.20 -13.25 0.60
CA ALA A 54 -4.05 -13.34 2.06
C ALA A 54 -3.39 -12.08 2.65
N ALA A 55 -2.34 -11.57 2.01
CA ALA A 55 -1.67 -10.34 2.41
C ALA A 55 -2.57 -9.10 2.25
N ALA A 56 -3.50 -9.10 1.29
CA ALA A 56 -4.48 -8.02 1.11
C ALA A 56 -5.46 -7.92 2.28
N PHE A 57 -5.93 -9.05 2.83
CA PHE A 57 -6.72 -9.04 4.06
C PHE A 57 -5.95 -8.48 5.25
N ALA A 58 -4.68 -8.87 5.42
CA ALA A 58 -3.82 -8.27 6.44
C ALA A 58 -3.63 -6.76 6.21
N GLY A 59 -3.50 -6.34 4.95
CA GLY A 59 -3.41 -4.93 4.53
C GLY A 59 -4.64 -4.12 4.93
N LEU A 60 -5.84 -4.63 4.65
CA LEU A 60 -7.10 -4.01 5.04
C LEU A 60 -7.25 -3.94 6.56
N PHE A 61 -6.92 -5.02 7.26
CA PHE A 61 -6.93 -5.02 8.73
C PHE A 61 -5.99 -3.95 9.30
N MET A 62 -4.75 -3.91 8.82
CA MET A 62 -3.78 -2.90 9.25
C MET A 62 -4.19 -1.48 8.87
N ALA A 63 -4.80 -1.27 7.69
CA ALA A 63 -5.36 0.01 7.32
C ALA A 63 -6.44 0.47 8.31
N GLY A 64 -7.32 -0.43 8.76
CA GLY A 64 -8.30 -0.17 9.81
C GLY A 64 -7.66 0.20 11.16
N VAL A 65 -6.64 -0.55 11.59
CA VAL A 65 -5.87 -0.25 12.82
C VAL A 65 -5.25 1.15 12.75
N LEU A 66 -4.65 1.52 11.61
CA LEU A 66 -4.03 2.84 11.40
C LEU A 66 -5.07 3.95 11.30
N ALA A 67 -6.21 3.70 10.63
CA ALA A 67 -7.32 4.64 10.54
C ALA A 67 -7.93 4.96 11.91
N ALA A 68 -7.93 4.02 12.85
CA ALA A 68 -8.41 4.24 14.21
C ALA A 68 -7.37 4.93 15.11
N ALA A 69 -6.11 4.49 15.05
CA ALA A 69 -5.09 4.91 16.01
C ALA A 69 -4.23 6.09 15.52
N HIS A 70 -3.81 6.09 14.25
CA HIS A 70 -2.79 7.00 13.73
C HIS A 70 -3.38 8.23 13.03
N VAL A 71 -4.37 8.04 12.16
CA VAL A 71 -4.97 9.12 11.36
C VAL A 71 -5.66 10.20 12.21
N PRO A 72 -6.54 9.86 13.19
CA PRO A 72 -7.25 10.86 13.98
C PRO A 72 -6.31 11.62 14.92
N GLN A 73 -5.27 10.95 15.43
CA GLN A 73 -4.24 11.59 16.25
C GLN A 73 -3.45 12.61 15.44
N GLY A 74 -2.98 12.24 14.23
CA GLY A 74 -2.30 13.16 13.31
C GLY A 74 -3.18 14.36 12.94
N TRP A 75 -4.48 14.13 12.73
CA TRP A 75 -5.43 15.20 12.45
C TRP A 75 -5.60 16.16 13.63
N ARG A 76 -5.88 15.65 14.84
CA ARG A 76 -6.06 16.47 16.04
C ARG A 76 -4.82 17.32 16.38
N MET A 77 -3.63 16.78 16.15
CA MET A 77 -2.37 17.51 16.37
C MET A 77 -2.19 18.68 15.40
N THR A 78 -2.67 18.55 14.17
CA THR A 78 -2.53 19.58 13.12
C THR A 78 -3.67 20.59 13.10
N THR A 79 -4.83 20.30 13.71
CA THR A 79 -5.95 21.24 13.78
C THR A 79 -5.94 22.13 15.03
N ARG A 80 -5.46 21.63 16.18
CA ARG A 80 -5.54 22.37 17.46
C ARG A 80 -4.47 23.44 17.68
N SER A 81 -3.39 23.42 16.91
CA SER A 81 -2.30 24.40 17.05
C SER A 81 -1.90 24.94 15.68
N PRO A 82 -2.12 26.24 15.40
CA PRO A 82 -1.73 26.86 14.13
C PRO A 82 -0.24 26.71 13.83
N ARG A 83 0.63 26.75 14.86
CA ARG A 83 2.07 26.50 14.71
C ARG A 83 2.37 25.07 14.27
N LEU A 84 1.78 24.07 14.93
CA LEU A 84 1.98 22.66 14.57
C LEU A 84 1.36 22.34 13.20
N ARG A 85 0.28 23.01 12.82
CA ARG A 85 -0.34 22.89 11.50
C ARG A 85 0.66 23.22 10.40
N GLN A 86 1.38 24.33 10.52
CA GLN A 86 2.34 24.78 9.52
C GLN A 86 3.55 23.84 9.43
N HIS A 87 4.12 23.46 10.59
CA HIS A 87 5.24 22.53 10.64
C HIS A 87 4.90 21.10 10.17
N ARG A 88 3.67 20.61 10.42
CA ARG A 88 3.25 19.25 10.05
C ARG A 88 2.31 19.19 8.84
N ALA A 89 2.15 20.29 8.09
CA ALA A 89 1.32 20.33 6.89
C ALA A 89 1.80 19.32 5.83
N GLY A 90 3.11 19.18 5.66
CA GLY A 90 3.70 18.18 4.76
C GLY A 90 3.34 16.76 5.16
N GLN A 91 3.36 16.45 6.46
CA GLN A 91 3.00 15.13 6.98
C GLN A 91 1.52 14.78 6.78
N ARG A 92 0.63 15.77 6.99
CA ARG A 92 -0.80 15.58 6.70
C ARG A 92 -1.05 15.33 5.21
N ARG A 93 -0.36 16.06 4.33
CA ARG A 93 -0.49 15.87 2.87
C ARG A 93 -0.03 14.48 2.43
N THR A 94 1.14 14.04 2.87
CA THR A 94 1.64 12.69 2.52
C THR A 94 0.75 11.59 3.09
N GLY A 95 0.21 11.75 4.29
CA GLY A 95 -0.77 10.83 4.86
C GLY A 95 -2.07 10.74 4.05
N ILE A 96 -2.62 11.87 3.60
CA ILE A 96 -3.81 11.90 2.73
C ILE A 96 -3.52 11.21 1.40
N VAL A 97 -2.36 11.49 0.79
CA VAL A 97 -1.93 10.84 -0.47
C VAL A 97 -1.85 9.32 -0.29
N LEU A 98 -1.24 8.84 0.80
CA LEU A 98 -1.18 7.41 1.10
C LEU A 98 -2.56 6.78 1.30
N CYS A 99 -3.48 7.47 1.98
CA CYS A 99 -4.85 6.96 2.15
C CYS A 99 -5.60 6.88 0.81
N ALA A 100 -5.45 7.90 -0.04
CA ALA A 100 -6.06 7.93 -1.36
C ALA A 100 -5.51 6.83 -2.28
N LEU A 101 -4.18 6.69 -2.33
CA LEU A 101 -3.51 5.63 -3.11
C LEU A 101 -3.86 4.23 -2.58
N GLY A 102 -3.90 4.04 -1.26
CA GLY A 102 -4.31 2.77 -0.66
C GLY A 102 -5.75 2.41 -1.00
N THR A 103 -6.66 3.39 -0.97
CA THR A 103 -8.05 3.19 -1.40
C THR A 103 -8.13 2.83 -2.88
N ALA A 104 -7.39 3.53 -3.74
CA ALA A 104 -7.32 3.23 -5.16
C ALA A 104 -6.75 1.82 -5.43
N ALA A 105 -5.74 1.38 -4.68
CA ALA A 105 -5.18 0.04 -4.78
C ALA A 105 -6.20 -1.04 -4.38
N VAL A 106 -6.93 -0.85 -3.27
CA VAL A 106 -7.99 -1.78 -2.85
C VAL A 106 -9.11 -1.85 -3.89
N LEU A 107 -9.60 -0.70 -4.36
CA LEU A 107 -10.69 -0.65 -5.33
C LEU A 107 -10.26 -1.25 -6.67
N SER A 108 -9.06 -0.97 -7.16
CA SER A 108 -8.57 -1.56 -8.41
C SER A 108 -8.42 -3.08 -8.30
N GLY A 109 -7.94 -3.61 -7.17
CA GLY A 109 -7.88 -5.05 -6.93
C GLY A 109 -9.28 -5.70 -6.89
N TYR A 110 -10.25 -5.04 -6.23
CA TYR A 110 -11.64 -5.51 -6.19
C TYR A 110 -12.29 -5.49 -7.58
N LEU A 111 -12.08 -4.42 -8.34
CA LEU A 111 -12.58 -4.29 -9.71
C LEU A 111 -11.97 -5.34 -10.63
N LEU A 112 -10.66 -5.56 -10.57
CA LEU A 112 -9.98 -6.63 -11.32
C LEU A 112 -10.58 -8.00 -11.01
N TYR A 113 -10.98 -8.25 -9.78
CA TYR A 113 -11.52 -9.55 -9.40
C TYR A 113 -12.96 -9.80 -9.88
N TYR A 114 -13.79 -8.75 -9.96
CA TYR A 114 -15.24 -8.93 -10.16
C TYR A 114 -15.83 -8.24 -11.40
N PHE A 115 -15.23 -7.17 -11.90
CA PHE A 115 -15.93 -6.23 -12.79
C PHE A 115 -15.17 -5.86 -14.08
N VAL A 116 -13.85 -6.05 -14.14
CA VAL A 116 -13.07 -5.65 -15.31
C VAL A 116 -13.27 -6.68 -16.44
N PRO A 117 -13.71 -6.25 -17.65
CA PRO A 117 -13.84 -7.15 -18.79
C PRO A 117 -12.46 -7.58 -19.31
N GLU A 118 -12.41 -8.74 -19.96
CA GLU A 118 -11.16 -9.35 -20.46
C GLU A 118 -10.29 -8.39 -21.27
N ASN A 119 -10.89 -7.57 -22.15
CA ASN A 119 -10.16 -6.63 -23.01
C ASN A 119 -9.50 -5.46 -22.26
N LEU A 120 -9.87 -5.21 -20.99
CA LEU A 120 -9.26 -4.20 -20.12
C LEU A 120 -8.42 -4.82 -18.99
N HIS A 121 -8.41 -6.14 -18.87
CA HIS A 121 -7.84 -6.85 -17.73
C HIS A 121 -6.33 -6.61 -17.62
N GLU A 122 -5.61 -6.61 -18.74
CA GLU A 122 -4.19 -6.32 -18.78
C GLU A 122 -3.88 -4.87 -18.37
N LEU A 123 -4.57 -3.89 -18.95
CA LEU A 123 -4.37 -2.47 -18.64
C LEU A 123 -4.65 -2.17 -17.17
N MET A 124 -5.76 -2.69 -16.63
CA MET A 124 -6.11 -2.52 -15.21
C MET A 124 -5.15 -3.28 -14.29
N GLY A 125 -4.64 -4.44 -14.73
CA GLY A 125 -3.62 -5.21 -14.01
C GLY A 125 -2.33 -4.41 -13.82
N TRP A 126 -1.84 -3.79 -14.90
CA TRP A 126 -0.68 -2.89 -14.84
C TRP A 126 -0.94 -1.64 -13.99
N ALA A 127 -2.12 -1.02 -14.12
CA ALA A 127 -2.49 0.13 -13.31
C ALA A 127 -2.48 -0.21 -11.80
N HIS A 128 -3.05 -1.36 -11.42
CA HIS A 128 -3.03 -1.86 -10.05
C HIS A 128 -1.59 -2.13 -9.57
N ALA A 129 -0.76 -2.77 -10.39
CA ALA A 129 0.64 -3.05 -10.05
C ALA A 129 1.44 -1.77 -9.80
N VAL A 130 1.32 -0.76 -10.67
CA VAL A 130 1.99 0.55 -10.51
C VAL A 130 1.51 1.25 -9.24
N LEU A 131 0.20 1.27 -9.00
CA LEU A 131 -0.38 1.84 -7.77
C LEU A 131 0.20 1.19 -6.51
N GLY A 132 0.27 -0.15 -6.50
CA GLY A 132 0.83 -0.92 -5.39
C GLY A 132 2.31 -0.61 -5.15
N LEU A 133 3.12 -0.55 -6.21
CA LEU A 133 4.55 -0.23 -6.11
C LEU A 133 4.78 1.20 -5.62
N VAL A 134 4.02 2.17 -6.14
CA VAL A 134 4.08 3.57 -5.68
C VAL A 134 3.74 3.66 -4.19
N LEU A 135 2.70 2.94 -3.74
CA LEU A 135 2.32 2.89 -2.33
C LEU A 135 3.45 2.30 -1.46
N ALA A 136 4.06 1.20 -1.89
CA ALA A 136 5.15 0.53 -1.19
C ALA A 136 6.38 1.43 -1.01
N LEU A 137 6.68 2.28 -2.00
CA LEU A 137 7.79 3.23 -1.96
C LEU A 137 7.48 4.49 -1.13
N LEU A 138 6.24 5.00 -1.21
CA LEU A 138 5.84 6.21 -0.48
C LEU A 138 5.65 5.98 1.02
N LEU A 139 5.27 4.77 1.44
CA LEU A 139 5.05 4.43 2.84
C LEU A 139 6.29 4.70 3.73
N PRO A 140 7.49 4.17 3.43
CA PRO A 140 8.69 4.45 4.23
C PRO A 140 9.10 5.93 4.16
N LEU A 141 8.85 6.61 3.03
CA LEU A 141 9.14 8.05 2.90
C LEU A 141 8.27 8.91 3.82
N HIS A 142 7.02 8.51 4.06
CA HIS A 142 6.14 9.17 5.03
C HIS A 142 6.70 9.04 6.46
N GLY A 143 7.15 7.83 6.84
CA GLY A 143 7.78 7.57 8.13
C GLY A 143 9.10 8.31 8.34
N TRP A 144 10.04 8.22 7.38
CA TRP A 144 11.38 8.80 7.50
C TRP A 144 11.38 10.33 7.63
N ARG A 145 10.49 11.01 6.89
CA ARG A 145 10.35 12.48 6.98
C ARG A 145 9.89 12.95 8.38
N HIS A 146 9.34 12.06 9.20
CA HIS A 146 8.91 12.40 10.56
C HIS A 146 10.09 12.39 11.54
N ASP A 147 10.99 11.41 11.43
CA ASP A 147 12.15 11.29 12.34
C ASP A 147 13.14 12.45 12.17
N GLN A 148 13.30 12.95 10.93
CA GLN A 148 14.17 14.10 10.67
C GLN A 148 13.62 15.43 11.21
N SER A 149 12.29 15.62 11.23
CA SER A 149 11.68 16.82 11.82
C SER A 149 11.71 16.85 13.35
N ALA A 150 11.92 15.69 13.99
CA ALA A 150 12.02 15.58 15.45
C ALA A 150 13.44 15.84 15.98
N CYS A 151 14.47 15.68 15.14
CA CYS A 151 15.88 15.78 15.54
C CYS A 151 16.54 17.13 15.21
N GLY A 152 15.79 18.11 14.68
CA GLY A 152 16.32 19.46 14.45
C GLY A 152 17.39 19.50 13.36
N ARG A 153 16.95 19.64 12.11
CA ARG A 153 17.64 20.46 11.11
C ARG A 153 16.76 21.63 10.77
#